data_AF-A0A0A9WB43-F1
#
_entry.id   AF-A0A0A9WB43-F1
#
_cell.length_a   1.000
_cell.length_b   1.000
_cell.length_c   1.000
_cell.angle_alpha   90.00
_cell.angle_beta   90.00
_cell.angle_gamma   90.00
#
_symmetry.space_group_name_H-M   'P 1'
#
loop_
_entity.id
_entity.type
_entity.pdbx_description
1 polymer ?
#
loop_
_entity_poly.entity_id
_entity_poly.type
_entity_poly.pdbx_seq_one_letter_code
_entity_poly.pdbx_strand_id
1 'polypeptide(L)'
;MDEVQLKKFMEAFTASQAAMVKTLVEQLRIEPDKDNLAKVSLFENFDPRKEKFTCYIERFENYCTMKNLSDSAKKAQLLCGSMGSTHYNSLAVFLGPDKSITSLDYKTLVAELEKMLT
;
A
#
# COMPACT_ATOMS: atom_id res chain seq x y z
N MET A 1 33.16 -50.48 -0.18
CA MET A 1 31.93 -49.68 -0.30
C MET A 1 31.36 -50.00 -1.66
N ASP A 2 30.15 -50.55 -1.71
CA ASP A 2 29.50 -50.99 -2.95
C ASP A 2 29.05 -49.76 -3.77
N GLU A 3 29.18 -49.82 -5.10
CA GLU A 3 28.79 -48.76 -6.04
C GLU A 3 27.32 -48.36 -5.84
N VAL A 4 26.48 -49.34 -5.49
CA VAL A 4 25.07 -49.14 -5.16
C VAL A 4 24.88 -48.29 -3.90
N GLN A 5 25.73 -48.46 -2.89
CA GLN A 5 25.66 -47.67 -1.65
C GLN A 5 26.16 -46.24 -1.86
N LEU A 6 27.22 -46.06 -2.65
CA LEU A 6 27.73 -44.73 -2.99
C LEU A 6 26.70 -43.93 -3.78
N LYS A 7 26.02 -44.56 -4.74
CA LYS A 7 24.95 -43.92 -5.53
C LYS A 7 23.78 -43.49 -4.66
N LYS A 8 23.30 -44.36 -3.76
CA LYS A 8 22.23 -44.02 -2.81
C LYS A 8 22.61 -42.87 -1.88
N PHE A 9 23.87 -42.81 -1.45
CA PHE A 9 24.37 -41.72 -0.63
C PHE A 9 24.36 -40.38 -1.40
N MET A 10 24.84 -40.37 -2.64
CA MET A 10 24.82 -39.17 -3.48
C MET A 10 23.39 -38.68 -3.75
N GLU A 11 22.47 -39.59 -4.08
CA GLU A 11 21.06 -39.26 -4.31
C GLU A 11 20.41 -38.63 -3.06
N ALA A 12 20.66 -39.20 -1.87
CA ALA A 12 20.16 -38.66 -0.61
C ALA A 12 20.75 -37.28 -0.30
N PHE A 13 22.05 -37.09 -0.57
CA PHE A 13 22.72 -35.81 -0.36
C PHE A 13 22.20 -34.72 -1.30
N THR A 14 22.00 -35.04 -2.58
CA THR A 14 21.41 -34.11 -3.56
C THR A 14 19.98 -33.73 -3.19
N ALA A 15 19.15 -34.70 -2.77
CA ALA A 15 17.79 -34.44 -2.31
C ALA A 15 17.77 -33.52 -1.07
N SER A 16 18.68 -33.75 -0.13
CA SER A 16 18.82 -32.92 1.07
C SER A 16 19.25 -31.48 0.75
N GLN A 17 20.19 -31.29 -0.18
CA GLN A 17 20.57 -29.94 -0.63
C GLN A 17 19.41 -29.24 -1.34
N ALA A 18 18.69 -29.93 -2.22
CA ALA A 18 17.55 -29.34 -2.94
C ALA A 18 16.44 -28.89 -1.96
N ALA A 19 16.16 -29.67 -0.92
CA ALA A 19 15.19 -29.33 0.12
C ALA A 19 15.63 -28.11 0.94
N MET A 20 16.92 -28.00 1.27
CA MET A 20 17.48 -26.86 1.98
C MET A 20 17.40 -25.58 1.13
N VAL A 21 17.79 -25.65 -0.15
CA VAL A 21 17.70 -24.51 -1.08
C VAL A 21 16.25 -24.06 -1.25
N LYS A 22 15.30 -25.00 -1.41
CA LYS A 22 13.88 -24.67 -1.51
C LYS A 22 13.36 -23.95 -0.26
N THR A 23 13.78 -24.39 0.92
CA THR A 23 13.41 -23.74 2.20
C THR A 23 13.98 -22.33 2.30
N LEU A 24 15.26 -22.14 1.93
CA LEU A 24 15.88 -20.82 1.92
C LEU A 24 15.22 -19.86 0.93
N VAL A 25 14.87 -20.35 -0.27
CA VAL A 25 14.16 -19.56 -1.27
C VAL A 25 12.77 -19.16 -0.78
N GLU A 26 12.06 -20.05 -0.10
CA GLU A 26 10.73 -19.74 0.45
C GLU A 26 10.81 -18.78 1.64
N GLN A 27 11.84 -18.86 2.49
CA GLN A 27 12.07 -17.91 3.59
C GLN A 27 12.48 -16.52 3.10
N LEU A 28 13.21 -16.44 1.99
CA LEU A 28 13.58 -15.19 1.33
C LEU A 28 12.46 -14.64 0.44
N ARG A 29 11.37 -15.42 0.26
CA ARG A 29 10.21 -14.97 -0.47
C ARG A 29 9.50 -13.93 0.38
N ILE A 30 9.80 -12.67 0.09
CA ILE A 30 9.03 -11.53 0.60
C ILE A 30 7.65 -11.66 -0.02
N GLU A 31 6.70 -12.24 0.72
CA GLU A 31 5.30 -12.13 0.35
C GLU A 31 4.92 -10.65 0.45
N PRO A 32 4.22 -10.08 -0.55
CA PRO A 32 3.67 -8.74 -0.42
C PRO A 32 2.66 -8.77 0.73
N ASP A 33 3.06 -8.21 1.86
CA ASP A 33 2.29 -8.11 3.10
C ASP A 33 0.92 -7.46 2.77
N LYS A 34 -0.11 -8.32 2.69
CA LYS A 34 -1.48 -7.96 2.27
C LYS A 34 -2.16 -7.02 3.27
N ASP A 35 -1.59 -6.87 4.47
CA ASP A 35 -2.18 -6.16 5.62
C ASP A 35 -1.48 -4.83 5.99
N ASN A 36 -0.71 -4.26 5.06
CA ASN A 36 0.09 -3.06 5.35
C ASN A 36 -0.69 -1.78 5.71
N LEU A 37 -2.02 -1.69 5.57
CA LEU A 37 -2.72 -0.45 5.90
C LEU A 37 -2.65 -0.12 7.41
N ALA A 38 -2.67 -1.14 8.27
CA ALA A 38 -2.57 -0.97 9.72
C ALA A 38 -1.19 -0.47 10.20
N LYS A 39 -0.14 -0.59 9.35
CA LYS A 39 1.23 -0.14 9.65
C LYS A 39 1.60 1.19 9.01
N VAL A 40 0.79 1.70 8.08
CA VAL A 40 1.05 2.99 7.43
C VAL A 40 0.47 4.10 8.30
N SER A 41 1.35 4.88 8.94
CA SER A 41 0.95 6.10 9.63
C SER A 41 0.16 7.02 8.70
N LEU A 42 -0.84 7.72 9.24
CA LEU A 42 -1.52 8.77 8.50
C LEU A 42 -0.49 9.80 8.03
N PHE A 43 -0.65 10.24 6.78
CA PHE A 43 0.03 11.43 6.28
C PHE A 43 -0.52 12.67 6.99
N GLU A 44 0.25 13.76 6.96
CA GLU A 44 -0.11 15.01 7.60
C GLU A 44 -1.41 15.63 7.06
N ASN A 45 -2.06 16.43 7.90
CA ASN A 45 -3.28 17.14 7.54
C ASN A 45 -3.03 18.24 6.53
N PHE A 46 -3.91 18.34 5.53
CA PHE A 46 -3.91 19.47 4.62
C PHE A 46 -4.22 20.77 5.38
N ASP A 47 -3.42 21.81 5.14
CA ASP A 47 -3.63 23.15 5.68
C ASP A 47 -3.55 24.17 4.54
N PRO A 48 -4.69 24.77 4.11
CA PRO A 48 -4.72 25.72 3.01
C PRO A 48 -3.97 27.02 3.31
N ARG A 49 -3.58 27.27 4.57
CA ARG A 49 -2.73 28.42 4.94
C ARG A 49 -1.24 28.14 4.72
N LYS A 50 -0.84 26.86 4.61
CA LYS A 50 0.57 26.44 4.46
C LYS A 50 0.92 26.08 3.03
N GLU A 51 0.01 25.45 2.30
CA GLU A 51 0.28 24.99 0.94
C GLU A 51 -0.98 24.94 0.06
N LYS A 52 -0.77 24.92 -1.26
CA LYS A 52 -1.83 24.67 -2.24
C LYS A 52 -2.19 23.18 -2.25
N PHE A 53 -3.45 22.84 -2.54
CA PHE A 53 -3.89 21.45 -2.58
C PHE A 53 -3.12 20.60 -3.61
N THR A 54 -2.75 21.16 -4.76
CA THR A 54 -1.92 20.48 -5.77
C THR A 54 -0.56 20.07 -5.19
N CYS A 55 0.09 20.94 -4.41
CA CYS A 55 1.36 20.64 -3.75
C CYS A 55 1.20 19.57 -2.66
N TYR A 56 0.11 19.63 -1.91
CA TYR A 56 -0.22 18.61 -0.90
C TYR A 56 -0.36 17.22 -1.52
N ILE A 57 -1.08 17.11 -2.65
CA ILE A 57 -1.26 15.84 -3.37
C ILE A 57 0.07 15.30 -3.90
N GLU A 58 0.94 16.13 -4.47
CA GLU A 58 2.28 15.67 -4.90
C GLU A 58 3.08 15.08 -3.74
N ARG A 59 3.03 15.71 -2.56
CA ARG A 59 3.70 15.19 -1.35
C ARG A 59 3.07 13.90 -0.85
N PHE A 60 1.74 13.81 -0.91
CA PHE A 60 1.01 12.60 -0.57
C PHE A 60 1.35 11.43 -1.52
N GLU A 61 1.49 11.69 -2.82
CA GLU A 61 1.89 10.68 -3.79
C GLU A 61 3.32 10.18 -3.57
N ASN A 62 4.24 11.11 -3.24
CA ASN A 62 5.59 10.75 -2.84
C ASN A 62 5.58 9.88 -1.58
N TYR A 63 4.77 10.22 -0.57
CA TYR A 63 4.60 9.40 0.63
C TYR A 63 4.09 7.99 0.31
N CYS A 64 3.05 7.88 -0.53
CA CYS A 64 2.53 6.59 -0.98
C CYS A 64 3.60 5.76 -1.69
N THR A 65 4.42 6.39 -2.53
CA THR A 65 5.52 5.73 -3.25
C THR A 65 6.58 5.22 -2.27
N MET A 66 6.99 6.02 -1.28
CA MET A 66 7.95 5.61 -0.25
C MET A 66 7.45 4.45 0.62
N LYS A 67 6.13 4.34 0.79
CA LYS A 67 5.48 3.26 1.54
C LYS A 67 5.10 2.05 0.68
N ASN A 68 5.49 2.03 -0.60
CA ASN A 68 5.09 1.01 -1.57
C ASN A 68 3.57 0.80 -1.65
N LEU A 69 2.79 1.86 -1.45
CA LEU A 69 1.33 1.84 -1.52
C LEU A 69 0.90 2.05 -2.99
N SER A 70 0.67 0.95 -3.70
CA SER A 70 0.23 0.97 -5.11
C SER A 70 -1.28 0.81 -5.28
N ASP A 71 -1.96 0.28 -4.28
CA ASP A 71 -3.40 0.03 -4.30
C ASP A 71 -4.21 1.34 -4.24
N SER A 72 -5.04 1.57 -5.26
CA SER A 72 -5.88 2.76 -5.40
C SER A 72 -6.90 2.91 -4.26
N ALA A 73 -7.52 1.82 -3.81
CA ALA A 73 -8.49 1.87 -2.73
C ALA A 73 -7.80 2.23 -1.40
N LYS A 74 -6.61 1.66 -1.16
CA LYS A 74 -5.79 2.00 0.02
C LYS A 74 -5.34 3.46 -0.01
N LYS A 75 -4.94 3.99 -1.18
CA LYS A 75 -4.61 5.42 -1.35
C LYS A 75 -5.79 6.32 -1.03
N ALA A 76 -6.98 6.00 -1.53
CA ALA A 76 -8.20 6.76 -1.26
C ALA A 76 -8.54 6.79 0.23
N GLN A 77 -8.49 5.63 0.89
CA GLN A 77 -8.73 5.53 2.34
C GLN A 77 -7.71 6.33 3.15
N LEU A 78 -6.42 6.22 2.81
CA LEU A 78 -5.35 6.95 3.47
C LEU A 78 -5.51 8.46 3.28
N LEU A 79 -5.81 8.92 2.06
CA LEU A 79 -6.04 10.33 1.78
C LEU A 79 -7.23 10.87 2.59
N CYS A 80 -8.35 10.15 2.62
CA CYS A 80 -9.52 10.51 3.43
C CYS A 80 -9.19 10.68 4.92
N GLY A 81 -8.38 9.76 5.47
CA GLY A 81 -7.93 9.85 6.86
C GLY A 81 -6.94 11.00 7.10
N SER A 82 -6.12 11.31 6.11
CA SER A 82 -5.06 12.33 6.19
C SER A 82 -5.52 13.74 5.89
N MET A 83 -6.70 13.97 5.32
CA MET A 83 -7.17 15.35 5.08
C MET A 83 -7.67 16.07 6.34
N GLY A 84 -7.95 15.33 7.41
CA GLY A 84 -8.58 15.86 8.62
C GLY A 84 -10.09 16.06 8.49
N SER A 85 -10.75 16.15 9.65
CA SER A 85 -12.22 16.14 9.77
C SER A 85 -12.91 17.33 9.09
N THR A 86 -12.30 18.51 9.09
CA THR A 86 -12.89 19.71 8.46
C THR A 86 -13.07 19.53 6.97
N HIS A 87 -12.02 19.14 6.25
CA HIS A 87 -12.05 18.95 4.80
C HIS A 87 -12.90 17.74 4.42
N TYR A 88 -12.86 16.66 5.21
CA TYR A 88 -13.72 15.50 5.02
C TYR A 88 -15.21 15.86 5.13
N ASN A 89 -15.61 16.60 6.16
CA ASN A 89 -16.99 17.01 6.35
C ASN A 89 -17.46 17.95 5.24
N SER A 90 -16.62 18.90 4.82
CA SER A 90 -16.94 19.77 3.68
C SER A 90 -17.13 18.97 2.39
N LEU A 91 -16.29 17.97 2.14
CA LEU A 91 -16.43 17.09 0.97
C LEU A 91 -17.75 16.30 1.03
N ALA A 92 -18.14 15.82 2.22
CA ALA A 92 -19.38 15.06 2.39
C ALA A 92 -20.60 15.91 2.05
N VAL A 93 -20.58 17.18 2.46
CA VAL A 93 -21.64 18.15 2.12
C VAL A 93 -21.62 18.48 0.63
N PHE A 94 -20.43 18.65 0.03
CA PHE A 94 -20.27 18.97 -1.38
C PHE A 94 -20.78 17.86 -2.30
N LEU A 95 -20.53 16.59 -1.95
CA LEU A 95 -20.94 15.43 -2.73
C LEU A 95 -22.44 15.10 -2.59
N GLY A 96 -23.06 15.54 -1.49
CA GLY A 96 -24.45 15.24 -1.18
C GLY A 96 -24.68 13.80 -0.68
N PRO A 97 -25.93 13.45 -0.35
CA PRO A 97 -26.28 12.17 0.29
C PRO A 97 -26.10 10.95 -0.62
N ASP A 98 -26.07 11.15 -1.94
CA ASP A 98 -26.06 10.05 -2.92
C ASP A 98 -24.67 9.46 -3.15
N LYS A 99 -23.60 10.14 -2.70
CA LYS A 99 -22.20 9.74 -2.94
C LYS A 99 -21.45 9.61 -1.62
N SER A 100 -21.17 8.38 -1.21
CA SER A 100 -20.33 8.13 -0.04
C SER A 100 -18.85 8.36 -0.37
N ILE A 101 -18.17 9.19 0.42
CA ILE A 101 -16.72 9.44 0.30
C ILE A 101 -15.93 8.12 0.36
N THR A 102 -16.35 7.18 1.21
CA THR A 102 -15.65 5.89 1.40
C THR A 102 -15.71 4.96 0.19
N SER A 103 -16.60 5.26 -0.77
CA SER A 103 -16.77 4.48 -2.00
C SER A 103 -16.02 5.06 -3.21
N LEU A 104 -15.43 6.24 -3.08
CA LEU A 104 -14.72 6.89 -4.17
C LEU A 104 -13.35 6.24 -4.40
N ASP A 105 -13.00 6.01 -5.66
CA ASP A 105 -11.64 5.70 -6.04
C ASP A 105 -10.73 6.93 -5.87
N TYR A 106 -9.42 6.71 -5.79
CA TYR A 106 -8.45 7.77 -5.54
C TYR A 106 -8.51 8.91 -6.56
N LYS A 107 -8.68 8.61 -7.86
CA LYS A 107 -8.69 9.67 -8.89
C LYS A 107 -9.95 10.53 -8.76
N THR A 108 -11.10 9.90 -8.58
CA THR A 108 -12.37 10.62 -8.37
C THR A 108 -12.30 11.46 -7.09
N LEU A 109 -11.75 10.90 -6.00
CA LEU A 109 -11.58 11.62 -4.73
C LEU A 109 -10.72 12.87 -4.91
N VAL A 110 -9.55 12.76 -5.55
CA VAL A 110 -8.67 13.91 -5.81
C VAL A 110 -9.35 14.96 -6.67
N ALA A 111 -10.08 14.55 -7.72
CA ALA A 111 -10.77 15.49 -8.60
C ALA A 111 -11.90 16.26 -7.90
N GLU A 112 -12.68 15.61 -7.02
CA GLU A 112 -13.72 16.29 -6.25
C GLU A 112 -13.12 17.22 -5.18
N LEU A 113 -11.97 16.86 -4.61
CA LEU A 113 -11.23 17.72 -3.69
C LEU A 113 -10.62 18.93 -4.37
N GLU A 114 -10.04 18.78 -5.56
CA GLU A 114 -9.55 19.90 -6.36
C GLU A 114 -10.68 20.90 -6.64
N LYS A 115 -11.87 20.43 -7.04
CA LYS A 115 -13.03 21.33 -7.26
C LYS A 115 -13.47 22.08 -6.01
N MET A 116 -13.32 21.47 -4.84
CA MET A 116 -13.77 22.05 -3.57
C MET A 116 -12.73 23.00 -2.96
N LEU A 117 -11.44 22.70 -3.15
CA LEU A 117 -10.31 23.36 -2.48
C LEU A 117 -9.53 24.35 -3.38
N THR A 118 -9.89 24.44 -4.66
CA THR A 118 -9.33 25.39 -5.64
C THR A 118 -10.35 26.48 -5.97
#